data_AF-A0AAW8BF00-F1
#
_entry.id   AF-A0AAW8BF00-F1
#
_cell.length_a   1.000
_cell.length_b   1.000
_cell.length_c   1.000
_cell.angle_alpha   90.00
_cell.angle_beta   90.00
_cell.angle_gamma   90.00
#
_symmetry.space_group_name_H-M   'P 1'
#
loop_
_entity.id
_entity.type
_entity.pdbx_description
1 polymer ?
#
loop_
_entity_poly.entity_id
_entity_poly.type
_entity_poly.pdbx_seq_one_letter_code
_entity_poly.pdbx_strand_id
1 'polypeptide(L)'
;MTDPTGGKFATQDDVTSRFEGDFPSNRLAWVVKRIIDVEDELMFQVPSLRKDAAAIDAESEAAGDPDRRQRVVRLVADKVLDLYRHPDGANQLTRTMPDITVSRTFGADPTRGRVQFTSDELDRVRLHTRRTKFGTITIQPPPYSIRP
;
A
#
# COMPACT_ATOMS: atom_id res chain seq x y z
N MET A 1 -8.36 26.80 4.49
CA MET A 1 -8.91 25.47 4.20
C MET A 1 -8.53 25.13 2.77
N THR A 2 -7.32 24.61 2.59
CA THR A 2 -6.83 24.14 1.30
C THR A 2 -7.28 22.70 1.19
N ASP A 3 -8.19 22.42 0.27
CA ASP A 3 -8.56 21.04 -0.09
C ASP A 3 -7.27 20.29 -0.40
N PRO A 4 -6.93 19.20 0.31
CA PRO A 4 -5.74 18.45 -0.03
C PRO A 4 -5.99 17.87 -1.42
N THR A 5 -5.26 18.37 -2.42
CA THR A 5 -5.31 17.87 -3.78
C THR A 5 -4.73 16.45 -3.75
N GLY A 6 -5.61 15.46 -3.53
CA GLY A 6 -5.22 14.13 -3.07
C GLY A 6 -6.35 13.12 -3.23
N GLY A 7 -5.98 11.85 -3.14
CA GLY A 7 -6.90 10.72 -3.18
C GLY A 7 -7.58 10.46 -1.83
N LYS A 8 -8.34 9.38 -1.76
CA LYS A 8 -9.05 8.93 -0.56
C LYS A 8 -8.11 8.61 0.60
N PHE A 9 -6.90 8.12 0.30
CA PHE A 9 -5.92 7.68 1.30
C PHE A 9 -4.68 8.56 1.31
N ALA A 10 -4.07 8.81 0.14
CA ALA A 10 -2.81 9.53 0.02
C ALA A 10 -3.01 10.92 -0.60
N THR A 11 -2.27 11.89 -0.10
CA THR A 11 -2.25 13.24 -0.67
C THR A 11 -1.04 13.45 -1.58
N GLN A 12 -1.06 14.51 -2.39
CA GLN A 12 0.13 14.90 -3.17
C GLN A 12 1.35 15.12 -2.27
N ASP A 13 1.16 15.70 -1.07
CA ASP A 13 2.25 15.99 -0.12
C ASP A 13 2.90 14.71 0.42
N ASP A 14 2.12 13.66 0.65
CA ASP A 14 2.63 12.33 1.05
C ASP A 14 3.59 11.74 0.02
N VAL A 15 3.38 12.04 -1.27
CA VAL A 15 4.24 11.56 -2.36
C VAL A 15 5.47 12.45 -2.50
N THR A 16 5.28 13.77 -2.50
CA THR A 16 6.38 14.72 -2.72
C THR A 16 7.35 14.77 -1.56
N SER A 17 6.88 14.62 -0.31
CA SER A 17 7.73 14.57 0.89
C SER A 17 8.65 13.34 0.94
N ARG A 18 8.29 12.25 0.24
CA ARG A 18 9.09 11.02 0.12
C ARG A 18 10.06 11.04 -1.06
N PHE A 19 9.96 12.04 -1.92
CA PHE A 19 10.85 12.15 -3.07
C PHE A 19 12.25 12.58 -2.61
N GLU A 20 13.28 11.87 -3.10
CA GLU A 20 14.67 12.21 -2.84
C GLU A 20 15.05 13.45 -3.68
N GLY A 21 14.89 14.64 -3.09
CA GLY A 21 15.25 15.93 -3.70
C GLY A 21 14.05 16.81 -4.07
N ASP A 22 14.26 17.78 -4.96
CA ASP A 22 13.19 18.68 -5.40
C ASP A 22 12.27 17.99 -6.40
N PHE A 23 10.99 17.85 -6.05
CA PHE A 23 10.01 17.28 -6.95
C PHE A 23 9.67 18.29 -8.07
N PRO A 24 9.75 17.90 -9.36
CA PRO A 24 9.50 18.82 -10.45
C PRO A 24 8.02 19.23 -10.51
N SER A 25 7.76 20.54 -10.37
CA SER A 25 6.41 21.11 -10.22
C SER A 25 5.50 20.87 -11.44
N ASN A 26 6.07 20.71 -12.63
CA ASN A 26 5.34 20.38 -13.85
C ASN A 26 4.72 18.96 -13.84
N ARG A 27 5.08 18.11 -12.87
CA ARG A 27 4.59 16.72 -12.75
C ARG A 27 3.54 16.55 -11.65
N LEU A 28 3.16 17.60 -10.91
CA LEU A 28 2.20 17.49 -9.81
C LEU A 28 0.81 17.01 -10.28
N ALA A 29 0.33 17.50 -11.43
CA ALA A 29 -0.93 17.04 -12.01
C ALA A 29 -0.89 15.56 -12.44
N TRP A 30 0.30 15.05 -12.79
CA TRP A 30 0.50 13.63 -13.08
C TRP A 30 0.43 12.79 -11.79
N VAL A 31 1.03 13.27 -10.69
CA VAL A 31 0.99 12.61 -9.38
C VAL A 31 -0.44 12.45 -8.90
N VAL A 32 -1.26 13.51 -8.93
CA VAL A 32 -2.66 13.45 -8.47
C VAL A 32 -3.45 12.41 -9.23
N LYS A 33 -3.33 12.36 -10.57
CA LYS A 33 -4.01 11.34 -11.39
C LYS A 33 -3.54 9.93 -11.06
N ARG A 34 -2.22 9.74 -10.87
CA ARG A 34 -1.67 8.43 -10.53
C ARG A 34 -2.04 7.95 -9.13
N ILE A 35 -2.19 8.86 -8.17
CA ILE A 35 -2.71 8.49 -6.85
C ILE A 35 -4.11 7.87 -7.00
N ILE A 36 -4.99 8.50 -7.78
CA ILE A 36 -6.35 7.99 -8.03
C ILE A 36 -6.30 6.61 -8.71
N ASP A 37 -5.54 6.48 -9.80
CA ASP A 37 -5.41 5.20 -10.53
C ASP A 37 -4.93 4.06 -9.60
N VAL A 38 -3.94 4.35 -8.75
CA VAL A 38 -3.35 3.38 -7.82
C VAL A 38 -4.31 3.03 -6.68
N GLU A 39 -5.06 4.00 -6.16
CA GLU A 39 -6.08 3.77 -5.13
C GLU A 39 -7.26 2.95 -5.66
N ASP A 40 -7.72 3.22 -6.89
CA ASP A 40 -8.80 2.47 -7.52
C ASP A 40 -8.41 1.00 -7.73
N GLU A 41 -7.20 0.75 -8.21
CA GLU A 41 -6.68 -0.62 -8.35
C GLU A 41 -6.50 -1.30 -6.98
N LEU A 42 -6.00 -0.57 -5.97
CA LEU A 42 -5.87 -1.10 -4.62
C LEU A 42 -7.23 -1.47 -4.02
N MET A 43 -8.25 -0.64 -4.25
CA MET A 43 -9.64 -0.90 -3.85
C MET A 43 -10.29 -2.01 -4.69
N PHE A 44 -9.82 -2.25 -5.91
CA PHE A 44 -10.21 -3.41 -6.72
C PHE A 44 -9.69 -4.71 -6.09
N GLN A 45 -8.41 -4.76 -5.74
CA GLN A 45 -7.74 -5.95 -5.19
C GLN A 45 -8.01 -6.18 -3.70
N VAL A 46 -8.31 -5.12 -2.94
CA VAL A 46 -8.61 -5.16 -1.50
C VAL A 46 -9.97 -4.49 -1.24
N PRO A 47 -11.10 -5.21 -1.43
CA PRO A 47 -12.43 -4.63 -1.27
C PRO A 47 -12.73 -4.04 0.11
N SER A 48 -12.03 -4.50 1.15
CA SER A 48 -12.17 -3.95 2.52
C SER A 48 -11.82 -2.45 2.63
N LEU A 49 -11.00 -1.92 1.72
CA LEU A 49 -10.64 -0.50 1.67
C LEU A 49 -11.70 0.37 0.95
N ARG A 50 -12.76 -0.24 0.40
CA ARG A 50 -13.85 0.54 -0.23
C ARG A 50 -14.73 1.26 0.78
N LYS A 51 -14.74 0.81 2.04
CA LYS A 51 -15.50 1.41 3.13
C LYS A 51 -15.04 2.83 3.45
N ASP A 52 -15.85 3.58 4.19
CA ASP A 52 -15.47 4.91 4.67
C ASP A 52 -14.26 4.86 5.59
N ALA A 53 -13.47 5.94 5.62
CA ALA A 53 -12.22 5.98 6.40
C ALA A 53 -12.44 5.65 7.88
N ALA A 54 -13.51 6.16 8.49
CA ALA A 54 -13.86 5.87 9.88
C ALA A 54 -14.18 4.38 10.12
N ALA A 55 -14.82 3.72 9.16
CA ALA A 55 -15.11 2.29 9.24
C ALA A 55 -13.85 1.44 9.07
N ILE A 56 -12.92 1.88 8.21
CA ILE A 56 -11.61 1.23 8.06
C ILE A 56 -10.82 1.34 9.37
N ASP A 57 -10.77 2.52 9.98
CA ASP A 57 -10.02 2.76 11.22
C ASP A 57 -10.60 1.90 12.36
N ALA A 58 -11.93 1.87 12.52
CA ALA A 58 -12.60 1.03 13.50
C ALA A 58 -12.36 -0.48 13.29
N GLU A 59 -12.40 -0.97 12.05
CA GLU A 59 -12.10 -2.39 11.74
C GLU A 59 -10.63 -2.74 11.97
N SER A 60 -9.74 -1.78 11.71
CA SER A 60 -8.31 -1.94 11.90
C SER A 60 -7.98 -2.02 13.39
N GLU A 61 -8.56 -1.15 14.21
CA GLU A 61 -8.49 -1.22 15.68
C GLU A 61 -9.05 -2.53 16.22
N ALA A 62 -10.23 -2.96 15.75
CA ALA A 62 -10.86 -4.20 16.18
C ALA A 62 -10.02 -5.45 15.83
N ALA A 63 -9.25 -5.39 14.73
CA ALA A 63 -8.31 -6.43 14.35
C ALA A 63 -6.95 -6.35 15.07
N GLY A 64 -6.72 -5.31 15.89
CA GLY A 64 -5.46 -5.08 16.59
C GLY A 64 -4.35 -4.48 15.71
N ASP A 65 -4.70 -3.77 14.64
CA ASP A 65 -3.80 -3.24 13.63
C ASP A 65 -4.10 -1.76 13.30
N PRO A 66 -3.95 -0.83 14.27
CA PRO A 66 -4.32 0.59 14.09
C PRO A 66 -3.51 1.30 13.00
N ASP A 67 -2.28 0.86 12.71
CA ASP A 67 -1.39 1.50 11.75
C ASP A 67 -1.66 1.09 10.29
N ARG A 68 -2.68 0.26 10.05
CA ARG A 68 -3.02 -0.24 8.70
C ARG A 68 -3.20 0.88 7.69
N ARG A 69 -3.89 1.97 8.08
CA ARG A 69 -4.12 3.12 7.21
C ARG A 69 -2.82 3.82 6.84
N GLN A 70 -1.89 3.99 7.77
CA GLN A 70 -0.58 4.58 7.48
C GLN A 70 0.23 3.71 6.51
N ARG A 71 0.12 2.39 6.62
CA ARG A 71 0.76 1.46 5.66
C ARG A 71 0.13 1.55 4.27
N VAL A 72 -1.19 1.75 4.17
CA VAL A 72 -1.87 2.04 2.89
C VAL A 72 -1.28 3.29 2.25
N VAL A 73 -1.20 4.40 2.99
CA VAL A 73 -0.65 5.67 2.49
C VAL A 73 0.78 5.49 1.99
N ARG A 74 1.62 4.81 2.78
CA ARG A 74 2.99 4.51 2.39
C ARG A 74 3.06 3.67 1.12
N LEU A 75 2.25 2.62 1.01
CA LEU A 75 2.24 1.75 -0.17
C LEU A 75 1.84 2.52 -1.43
N VAL A 76 0.79 3.35 -1.35
CA VAL A 76 0.34 4.19 -2.48
C VAL A 76 1.45 5.16 -2.89
N ALA A 77 2.06 5.86 -1.93
CA ALA A 77 3.12 6.82 -2.21
C ALA A 77 4.36 6.16 -2.84
N ASP A 78 4.82 5.04 -2.27
CA ASP A 78 5.97 4.29 -2.78
C ASP A 78 5.69 3.78 -4.21
N LYS A 79 4.47 3.33 -4.51
CA LYS A 79 4.08 2.85 -5.84
C LYS A 79 4.01 3.97 -6.87
N VAL A 80 3.46 5.13 -6.52
CA VAL A 80 3.45 6.30 -7.40
C VAL A 80 4.87 6.75 -7.73
N LEU A 81 5.77 6.72 -6.75
CA LEU A 81 7.19 7.02 -6.98
C LEU A 81 7.90 5.96 -7.83
N ASP A 82 7.56 4.68 -7.68
CA ASP A 82 8.08 3.60 -8.54
C ASP A 82 7.64 3.81 -10.00
N LEU A 83 6.36 4.11 -10.23
CA LEU A 83 5.83 4.48 -11.55
C LEU A 83 6.54 5.70 -12.15
N TYR A 84 6.88 6.68 -11.31
CA TYR A 84 7.57 7.88 -11.75
C TYR A 84 9.02 7.59 -12.17
N ARG A 85 9.72 6.75 -11.40
CA ARG A 85 11.12 6.36 -11.66
C ARG A 85 11.24 5.38 -12.83
N HIS A 86 10.20 4.60 -13.11
CA HIS A 86 10.20 3.55 -14.13
C HIS A 86 9.00 3.68 -15.10
N PRO A 87 8.96 4.73 -15.93
CA PRO A 87 7.82 4.97 -16.82
C PRO A 87 7.60 3.86 -17.87
N ASP A 88 8.68 3.18 -18.29
CA ASP A 88 8.61 2.13 -19.31
C ASP A 88 8.48 0.70 -18.73
N GLY A 89 8.44 0.55 -17.39
CA GLY A 89 8.46 -0.76 -16.73
C GLY A 89 9.74 -1.57 -17.02
N ALA A 90 10.80 -0.90 -17.49
CA ALA A 90 12.06 -1.53 -17.81
C ALA A 90 12.78 -2.02 -16.54
N ASN A 91 13.11 -3.31 -16.50
CA ASN A 91 13.86 -3.92 -15.39
C ASN A 91 15.38 -3.72 -15.49
N GLN A 92 15.84 -3.15 -16.60
CA GLN A 92 17.25 -2.90 -16.87
C GLN A 92 17.42 -1.46 -17.37
N LEU A 93 18.27 -0.69 -16.68
CA LEU A 93 18.74 0.61 -17.14
C LEU A 93 20.20 0.46 -17.57
N THR A 94 20.47 0.68 -18.85
CA THR A 94 21.83 0.72 -19.38
C THR A 94 22.12 2.12 -19.85
N ARG A 95 23.10 2.78 -19.23
CA ARG A 95 23.59 4.09 -19.66
C ARG A 95 25.02 3.94 -20.12
N THR A 96 25.22 4.10 -21.43
CA THR A 96 26.54 4.09 -22.06
C THR A 96 27.08 5.50 -22.10
N MET A 97 28.19 5.74 -21.40
CA MET A 97 29.02 6.95 -21.52
C MET A 97 30.31 6.59 -22.28
N PRO A 98 31.04 7.57 -22.85
CA PRO A 98 32.12 7.31 -23.81
C PRO A 98 33.18 6.29 -23.35
N ASP A 99 33.49 6.25 -22.04
CA ASP A 99 34.47 5.33 -21.45
C ASP A 99 33.89 4.27 -20.50
N ILE A 100 32.60 4.37 -20.13
CA ILE A 100 32.02 3.51 -19.08
C ILE A 100 30.58 3.16 -19.45
N THR A 101 30.27 1.87 -19.41
CA THR A 101 28.89 1.38 -19.44
C THR A 101 28.46 1.07 -18.01
N VAL A 102 27.47 1.79 -17.50
CA VAL A 102 26.83 1.46 -16.21
C VAL A 102 25.53 0.73 -16.50
N SER A 103 25.51 -0.56 -16.20
CA SER A 103 24.29 -1.38 -16.22
C SER A 103 23.77 -1.57 -14.80
N ARG A 104 22.52 -1.19 -14.56
CA ARG A 104 21.81 -1.53 -13.32
C ARG A 104 20.64 -2.45 -13.68
N THR A 105 20.72 -3.67 -13.17
CA THR A 105 19.66 -4.68 -13.31
C THR A 105 18.91 -4.76 -12.01
N PHE A 106 17.61 -4.54 -12.06
CA PHE A 106 16.75 -4.68 -10.89
C PHE A 106 16.15 -6.10 -10.87
N GLY A 107 15.86 -6.62 -9.68
CA GLY A 107 15.19 -7.92 -9.54
C GLY A 107 13.88 -7.95 -10.35
N ALA A 108 13.52 -9.14 -10.86
CA ALA A 108 12.35 -9.37 -11.70
C ALA A 108 11.05 -9.17 -10.89
N ASP A 109 10.65 -7.91 -10.73
CA ASP A 109 9.33 -7.55 -10.24
C ASP A 109 8.39 -7.38 -11.45
N PRO A 110 7.41 -8.27 -11.64
CA PRO A 110 6.50 -8.20 -12.78
C PRO A 110 5.52 -7.01 -12.71
N THR A 111 5.43 -6.33 -11.57
CA THR A 111 4.53 -5.21 -11.33
C THR A 111 5.22 -3.84 -11.41
N ARG A 112 6.55 -3.80 -11.57
CA ARG A 112 7.32 -2.55 -11.65
C ARG A 112 6.88 -1.69 -12.84
N GLY A 113 6.68 -0.40 -12.60
CA GLY A 113 6.20 0.53 -13.64
C GLY A 113 4.76 0.28 -14.10
N ARG A 114 4.00 -0.58 -13.41
CA ARG A 114 2.59 -0.85 -13.67
C ARG A 114 1.75 -0.55 -12.43
N VAL A 115 0.49 -0.18 -12.66
CA VAL A 115 -0.50 -0.03 -11.59
C VAL A 115 -0.98 -1.43 -11.20
N GLN A 116 -0.11 -2.22 -10.57
CA GLN A 116 -0.38 -3.58 -10.09
C GLN A 116 0.39 -3.80 -8.80
N PHE A 117 -0.15 -4.61 -7.89
CA PHE A 117 0.50 -4.93 -6.62
C PHE A 117 0.93 -6.39 -6.58
N THR A 118 2.07 -6.65 -5.95
CA THR A 118 2.52 -8.00 -5.62
C THR A 118 1.70 -8.56 -4.45
N SER A 119 1.69 -9.90 -4.31
CA SER A 119 1.02 -10.56 -3.17
C SER A 119 1.50 -10.02 -1.83
N ASP A 120 2.81 -9.79 -1.70
CA ASP A 120 3.45 -9.40 -0.46
C ASP A 120 3.10 -7.95 -0.08
N GLU A 121 2.96 -7.07 -1.07
CA GLU A 121 2.46 -5.70 -0.89
C GLU A 121 1.00 -5.69 -0.43
N LEU A 122 0.16 -6.53 -1.04
CA LEU A 122 -1.25 -6.65 -0.67
C LEU A 122 -1.42 -7.21 0.74
N ASP A 123 -0.63 -8.21 1.12
CA ASP A 123 -0.74 -8.83 2.44
C ASP A 123 -0.39 -7.84 3.56
N ARG A 124 0.54 -6.90 3.35
CA ARG A 124 0.84 -5.83 4.34
C ARG A 124 -0.34 -4.89 4.63
N VAL A 125 -1.29 -4.82 3.71
CA VAL A 125 -2.42 -3.90 3.74
C VAL A 125 -3.77 -4.62 3.96
N ARG A 126 -3.80 -5.95 3.79
CA ARG A 126 -4.97 -6.77 4.09
C ARG A 126 -5.20 -6.88 5.58
N LEU A 127 -6.47 -6.76 5.95
CA LEU A 127 -6.91 -7.02 7.32
C LEU A 127 -6.72 -8.50 7.63
N HIS A 128 -5.74 -8.82 8.46
CA HIS A 128 -5.49 -10.18 8.90
C HIS A 128 -6.49 -10.56 9.99
N THR A 129 -7.69 -10.95 9.60
CA THR A 129 -8.63 -11.53 10.57
C THR A 129 -8.16 -12.93 10.95
N ARG A 130 -8.04 -13.20 12.26
CA ARG A 130 -7.80 -14.57 12.75
C ARG A 130 -9.01 -15.40 12.35
N ARG A 131 -8.86 -16.26 11.35
CA ARG A 131 -9.86 -17.29 11.04
C ARG A 131 -10.03 -18.16 12.29
N THR A 132 -11.13 -17.97 13.01
CA THR A 132 -11.53 -18.89 14.07
C THR A 132 -11.70 -20.25 13.41
N LYS A 133 -10.94 -21.25 13.87
CA LYS A 133 -11.05 -22.62 13.35
C LYS A 133 -12.47 -23.11 13.64
N PHE A 134 -13.34 -23.07 12.63
CA PHE A 134 -14.65 -23.71 12.68
C PHE A 134 -14.44 -25.17 13.08
N GLY A 135 -15.01 -25.57 14.23
CA GLY A 135 -14.87 -26.91 14.81
C GLY A 135 -14.26 -26.98 16.21
N THR A 136 -13.71 -25.88 16.75
CA THR A 136 -13.19 -25.86 18.13
C THR A 136 -14.24 -25.27 19.06
N ILE A 137 -15.09 -26.11 19.65
CA ILE A 137 -15.93 -25.70 20.79
C ILE A 137 -15.01 -25.70 22.02
N THR A 138 -14.69 -24.53 22.54
CA THR A 138 -14.01 -24.39 23.83
C THR A 138 -14.99 -24.83 24.92
N ILE A 139 -14.98 -26.12 25.28
CA ILE A 139 -15.75 -26.60 26.43
C ILE A 139 -15.03 -26.10 27.67
N GLN A 140 -15.60 -25.08 28.31
CA GLN A 140 -15.13 -24.61 29.61
C GLN A 140 -15.35 -25.76 30.62
N PRO A 141 -14.30 -26.24 31.31
CA PRO A 141 -14.46 -27.31 32.27
C PRO A 141 -15.42 -26.87 33.39
N PRO A 142 -16.35 -27.75 33.83
CA PRO A 142 -17.31 -27.40 34.86
C PRO A 142 -16.57 -27.04 36.17
N PRO A 143 -17.02 -26.01 36.89
CA PRO A 143 -16.44 -25.67 38.19
C PRO A 143 -16.61 -26.87 39.12
N TYR A 144 -15.50 -27.40 39.63
CA TYR A 144 -15.52 -28.46 40.64
C TYR A 144 -16.29 -27.96 41.86
N SER A 145 -17.51 -28.45 42.05
CA SER A 145 -18.25 -28.34 43.30
C SER A 145 -17.57 -29.24 44.32
N ILE A 146 -16.72 -28.67 45.17
CA ILE A 146 -16.25 -29.33 46.39
C ILE A 146 -17.49 -29.55 47.26
N ARG A 147 -17.95 -30.79 47.39
CA ARG A 147 -19.04 -31.17 48.29
C ARG A 147 -18.51 -31.25 49.74
N PRO A 148 -19.37 -30.93 50.73
CA PRO A 148 -19.00 -30.76 52.15
C PRO A 148 -18.60 -32.08 52.83
#